data_AF-A0A7X7DM68-F1
#
_entry.id   AF-A0A7X7DM68-F1
#
_cell.length_a   1.000
_cell.length_b   1.000
_cell.length_c   1.000
_cell.angle_alpha   90.00
_cell.angle_beta   90.00
_cell.angle_gamma   90.00
#
_symmetry.space_group_name_H-M   'P 1'
#
loop_
_entity.id
_entity.type
_entity.pdbx_description
1 polymer ?
#
loop_
_entity_poly.entity_id
_entity_poly.type
_entity_poly.pdbx_seq_one_letter_code
_entity_poly.pdbx_strand_id
1 'polypeptide(L)'
;MSKRCSLTKEQLEELQKSPHVLAVNEKTISYSARFKEHVYSEHMAGKSYETILTEAGIDPDILGAKRLNSLRTMVQAEGKRGAGFTDKNSRLPRGTLSSKLIKTDGDKIARLEQELAYTRQELEFLKKIYLADMEAQKACDTRHHRKSNFRSSEI
;
A
#
# COMPACT_ATOMS: atom_id res chain seq x y z
N MET A 1 -6.29 -41.69 -5.90
CA MET A 1 -7.11 -40.77 -5.10
C MET A 1 -6.35 -40.41 -3.82
N SER A 2 -5.56 -39.34 -3.80
CA SER A 2 -4.76 -38.98 -2.61
C SER A 2 -5.69 -38.52 -1.48
N LYS A 3 -5.69 -39.27 -0.36
CA LYS A 3 -6.46 -38.95 0.84
C LYS A 3 -6.13 -37.52 1.26
N ARG A 4 -7.17 -36.72 1.57
CA ARG A 4 -6.99 -35.43 2.23
C ARG A 4 -6.46 -35.74 3.64
N CYS A 5 -5.14 -35.70 3.84
CA CYS A 5 -4.54 -35.93 5.15
C CYS A 5 -4.87 -34.74 6.07
N SER A 6 -5.89 -34.89 6.89
CA SER A 6 -6.06 -34.09 8.11
C SER A 6 -4.90 -34.36 9.05
N LEU A 7 -4.40 -33.32 9.74
CA LEU A 7 -3.42 -33.50 10.82
C LEU A 7 -4.10 -34.21 12.00
N THR A 8 -3.40 -35.15 12.62
CA THR A 8 -3.86 -35.77 13.88
C THR A 8 -3.69 -34.78 15.04
N LYS A 9 -4.38 -35.02 16.16
CA LYS A 9 -4.29 -34.14 17.34
C LYS A 9 -2.85 -34.01 17.87
N GLU A 10 -2.11 -35.11 17.88
CA GLU A 10 -0.70 -35.14 18.29
C GLU A 10 0.17 -34.25 17.41
N GLN A 11 0.00 -34.32 16.08
CA GLN A 11 0.71 -33.48 15.13
C GLN A 11 0.34 -31.99 15.27
N LEU A 12 -0.92 -31.69 15.60
CA LEU A 12 -1.36 -30.32 15.86
C LEU A 12 -0.67 -29.75 17.10
N GLU A 13 -0.61 -30.51 18.18
CA GLU A 13 0.04 -30.10 19.43
C GLU A 13 1.55 -29.91 19.26
N GLU A 14 2.21 -30.77 18.49
CA GLU A 14 3.62 -30.62 18.17
C GLU A 14 3.90 -29.34 17.37
N LEU A 15 3.12 -29.10 16.31
CA LEU A 15 3.25 -27.90 15.48
C LEU A 15 2.91 -26.63 16.26
N GLN A 16 1.97 -26.69 17.21
CA GLN A 16 1.56 -25.54 18.02
C GLN A 16 2.63 -25.14 19.05
N LYS A 17 3.50 -26.07 19.47
CA LYS A 17 4.64 -25.76 20.36
C LYS A 17 5.77 -25.00 19.63
N SER A 18 5.83 -25.08 18.30
CA SER A 18 6.89 -24.43 17.53
C SER A 18 6.69 -22.90 17.49
N PRO A 19 7.74 -22.09 17.76
CA PRO A 19 7.65 -20.62 17.74
C PRO A 19 7.41 -20.04 16.33
N HIS A 20 7.56 -20.86 15.29
CA HIS A 20 7.42 -20.45 13.90
C HIS A 20 5.97 -20.49 13.40
N VAL A 21 5.10 -21.16 14.14
CA VAL A 21 3.71 -21.41 13.77
C VAL A 21 2.78 -20.54 14.62
N LEU A 22 1.95 -19.73 13.96
CA LEU A 22 1.01 -18.82 14.63
C LEU A 22 -0.28 -19.53 15.04
N ALA A 23 -0.80 -20.36 14.14
CA ALA A 23 -2.06 -21.06 14.37
C ALA A 23 -2.10 -22.34 13.54
N VAL A 24 -2.59 -23.41 14.15
CA VAL A 24 -2.74 -24.72 13.51
C VAL A 24 -4.19 -25.14 13.56
N ASN A 25 -4.73 -25.54 12.41
CA ASN A 25 -6.00 -26.21 12.28
C ASN A 25 -5.78 -27.55 11.57
N GLU A 26 -6.71 -28.49 11.73
CA GLU A 26 -6.67 -29.81 11.07
C GLU A 26 -6.35 -29.74 9.56
N LYS A 27 -6.81 -28.67 8.90
CA LYS A 27 -6.70 -28.46 7.45
C LYS A 27 -5.65 -27.41 7.06
N THR A 28 -5.28 -26.50 7.95
CA THR A 28 -4.50 -25.31 7.60
C THR A 28 -3.48 -24.96 8.67
N ILE A 29 -2.27 -24.62 8.25
CA ILE A 29 -1.20 -24.12 9.11
C ILE A 29 -0.99 -22.65 8.74
N SER A 30 -0.87 -21.79 9.74
CA SER A 30 -0.53 -20.37 9.58
C SER A 30 0.84 -20.12 10.17
N TYR A 31 1.77 -19.67 9.33
CA TYR A 31 3.14 -19.37 9.71
C TYR A 31 3.31 -17.88 9.97
N SER A 32 4.24 -17.53 10.85
CA SER A 32 4.60 -16.13 11.10
C SER A 32 5.29 -15.50 9.89
N ALA A 33 5.15 -14.19 9.74
CA ALA A 33 5.82 -13.41 8.72
C ALA A 33 7.35 -13.55 8.82
N ARG A 34 7.88 -13.49 10.05
CA ARG A 34 9.31 -13.67 10.33
C ARG A 34 9.81 -15.03 9.86
N PHE A 35 9.03 -16.09 10.09
CA PHE A 35 9.41 -17.42 9.62
C PHE A 35 9.40 -17.51 8.09
N LYS A 36 8.37 -16.97 7.44
CA LYS A 36 8.30 -16.95 5.96
C LYS A 36 9.48 -16.19 5.35
N GLU A 37 9.87 -15.07 5.95
CA GLU A 37 11.02 -14.26 5.53
C GLU A 37 12.34 -15.02 5.69
N HIS A 38 12.52 -15.69 6.82
CA HIS A 38 13.69 -16.55 7.05
C HIS A 38 13.75 -17.67 6.00
N VAL A 39 12.63 -18.38 5.78
CA VAL A 39 12.54 -19.44 4.76
C VAL A 39 12.87 -18.93 3.37
N TYR A 40 12.38 -17.74 3.00
CA TYR A 40 12.69 -17.14 1.70
C TYR A 40 14.18 -16.83 1.56
N SER A 41 14.78 -16.23 2.58
CA SER A 41 16.19 -15.82 2.58
C SER A 41 17.13 -17.02 2.48
N GLU A 42 16.90 -18.06 3.29
CA GLU A 42 17.67 -19.31 3.26
C GLU A 42 17.49 -20.06 1.93
N HIS A 43 16.29 -20.05 1.36
CA HIS A 43 16.04 -20.65 0.05
C HIS A 43 16.75 -19.86 -1.06
N MET A 44 16.82 -18.53 -0.99
CA MET A 44 17.63 -17.73 -1.92
C MET A 44 19.13 -18.00 -1.76
N ALA A 45 19.58 -18.38 -0.55
CA ALA A 45 20.95 -18.84 -0.30
C ALA A 45 21.22 -20.28 -0.81
N GLY A 46 20.22 -20.97 -1.35
CA GLY A 46 20.35 -22.29 -1.97
C GLY A 46 19.94 -23.47 -1.09
N LYS A 47 19.42 -23.23 0.13
CA LYS A 47 18.89 -24.31 0.97
C LYS A 47 17.53 -24.81 0.47
N SER A 48 17.27 -26.10 0.70
CA SER A 48 15.97 -26.69 0.39
C SER A 48 14.92 -26.38 1.48
N TYR A 49 13.64 -26.35 1.11
CA TYR A 49 12.55 -26.13 2.08
C TYR A 49 12.50 -27.22 3.16
N GLU A 50 12.84 -28.46 2.81
CA GLU A 50 12.87 -29.58 3.75
C GLU A 50 13.93 -29.34 4.82
N THR A 51 15.14 -28.97 4.40
CA THR A 51 16.24 -28.63 5.30
C THR A 51 15.87 -27.48 6.24
N ILE A 52 15.29 -26.40 5.72
CA ILE A 52 14.92 -25.22 6.53
C ILE A 52 13.83 -25.58 7.55
N LEU A 53 12.87 -26.43 7.17
CA LEU A 53 11.83 -26.89 8.10
C LEU A 53 12.43 -27.76 9.20
N THR A 54 13.32 -28.68 8.86
CA THR A 54 14.03 -29.52 9.84
C THR A 54 14.87 -28.67 10.79
N GLU A 55 15.60 -27.67 10.28
CA GLU A 55 16.36 -26.71 11.10
C GLU A 55 15.44 -25.91 12.04
N ALA A 56 14.21 -25.61 11.61
CA ALA A 56 13.19 -24.94 12.41
C ALA A 56 12.45 -25.87 13.38
N GLY A 57 12.86 -27.14 13.48
CA GLY A 57 12.23 -28.14 14.34
C GLY A 57 10.82 -28.56 13.88
N ILE A 58 10.53 -28.42 12.58
CA ILE A 58 9.28 -28.83 11.96
C ILE A 58 9.58 -29.99 11.02
N ASP A 59 9.01 -31.17 11.29
CA ASP A 59 9.20 -32.32 10.42
C ASP A 59 8.43 -32.14 9.08
N PRO A 60 9.12 -32.08 7.92
CA PRO A 60 8.48 -31.96 6.62
C PRO A 60 7.56 -33.14 6.28
N ASP A 61 7.82 -34.34 6.82
CA ASP A 61 7.00 -35.54 6.57
C ASP A 61 5.62 -35.43 7.26
N ILE A 62 5.58 -34.83 8.45
CA ILE A 62 4.34 -34.54 9.19
C ILE A 62 3.44 -33.59 8.39
N LEU A 63 4.01 -32.60 7.71
CA LEU A 63 3.26 -31.67 6.86
C LEU A 63 2.71 -32.37 5.61
N GLY A 64 3.56 -33.20 5.00
CA GLY A 64 3.38 -33.84 3.71
C GLY A 64 3.55 -32.90 2.52
N ALA A 65 3.82 -33.50 1.35
CA ALA A 65 4.19 -32.80 0.11
C ALA A 65 3.21 -31.69 -0.30
N LYS A 66 1.90 -31.86 -0.04
CA LYS A 66 0.89 -30.87 -0.42
C LYS A 66 1.03 -29.55 0.37
N ARG A 67 1.26 -29.64 1.68
CA ARG A 67 1.42 -28.44 2.53
C ARG A 67 2.77 -27.79 2.28
N LEU A 68 3.81 -28.60 2.06
CA LEU A 68 5.14 -28.13 1.66
C LEU A 68 5.09 -27.33 0.35
N ASN A 69 4.45 -27.86 -0.69
CA ASN A 69 4.27 -27.15 -1.95
C ASN A 69 3.42 -25.88 -1.80
N SER A 70 2.40 -25.89 -0.94
CA SER A 70 1.63 -24.69 -0.62
C SER A 70 2.48 -23.62 0.08
N LEU A 71 3.40 -24.02 0.97
CA LEU A 71 4.31 -23.09 1.64
C LEU A 71 5.28 -22.49 0.61
N ARG A 72 5.91 -23.34 -0.22
CA ARG A 72 6.82 -22.90 -1.29
C ARG A 72 6.19 -21.88 -2.21
N THR A 73 5.01 -22.20 -2.75
CA THR A 73 4.30 -21.30 -3.67
C THR A 73 3.92 -19.97 -3.01
N MET A 74 3.49 -20.00 -1.74
CA MET A 74 3.15 -18.80 -0.97
C MET A 74 4.38 -17.92 -0.73
N VAL A 75 5.46 -18.49 -0.19
CA VAL A 75 6.69 -17.77 0.17
C VAL A 75 7.35 -17.17 -1.07
N GLN A 76 7.40 -17.91 -2.17
CA GLN A 76 7.93 -17.38 -3.44
C GLN A 76 7.07 -16.25 -4.01
N ALA A 77 5.73 -16.37 -3.92
CA ALA A 77 4.84 -15.32 -4.41
C ALA A 77 4.91 -14.05 -3.55
N GLU A 78 5.03 -14.17 -2.23
CA GLU A 78 5.20 -13.05 -1.31
C GLU A 78 6.58 -12.39 -1.47
N GLY A 79 7.66 -13.17 -1.54
CA GLY A 79 9.01 -12.65 -1.77
C GLY A 79 9.16 -11.90 -3.09
N LYS A 80 8.62 -12.44 -4.20
CA LYS A 80 8.64 -11.76 -5.52
C LYS A 80 7.86 -10.45 -5.56
N ARG A 81 6.88 -10.26 -4.66
CA ARG A 81 6.07 -9.03 -4.62
C ARG A 81 6.83 -7.85 -4.01
N GLY A 82 7.86 -8.10 -3.20
CA GLY A 82 8.61 -7.03 -2.51
C GLY A 82 7.79 -6.20 -1.52
N ALA A 83 6.53 -6.57 -1.25
CA ALA A 83 5.61 -5.86 -0.35
C ALA A 83 5.73 -6.33 1.12
N GLY A 84 6.72 -7.17 1.43
CA GLY A 84 6.91 -7.80 2.73
C GLY A 84 6.06 -9.06 2.96
N PHE A 85 6.44 -9.83 3.98
CA PHE A 85 5.72 -11.02 4.43
C PHE A 85 4.63 -10.64 5.44
N THR A 86 3.48 -11.31 5.40
CA THR A 86 2.36 -11.03 6.33
C THR A 86 2.02 -12.28 7.15
N ASP A 87 1.66 -12.09 8.42
CA ASP A 87 1.25 -13.16 9.34
C ASP A 87 -0.04 -13.89 8.92
N LYS A 88 -0.87 -13.21 8.12
CA LYS A 88 -2.12 -13.77 7.62
C LYS A 88 -1.81 -14.78 6.51
N ASN A 89 -2.48 -15.92 6.54
CA ASN A 89 -2.59 -16.80 5.37
C ASN A 89 -3.13 -15.92 4.22
N SER A 90 -2.32 -15.62 3.20
CA SER A 90 -2.66 -14.66 2.12
C SER A 90 -3.79 -15.12 1.19
N ARG A 91 -4.57 -16.11 1.64
CA ARG A 91 -5.83 -16.59 1.06
C ARG A 91 -6.98 -15.60 1.19
N LEU A 92 -6.78 -14.41 1.76
CA LEU A 92 -7.73 -13.33 1.51
C LEU A 92 -7.68 -13.00 0.02
N PRO A 93 -8.83 -13.04 -0.70
CA PRO A 93 -8.86 -12.78 -2.12
C PRO A 93 -8.11 -11.49 -2.46
N ARG A 94 -7.21 -11.60 -3.44
CA ARG A 94 -6.57 -10.45 -4.11
C ARG A 94 -7.69 -9.56 -4.66
N GLY A 95 -8.13 -8.57 -3.90
CA GLY A 95 -9.18 -7.65 -4.34
C GLY A 95 -10.13 -7.10 -3.28
N THR A 96 -10.15 -7.62 -2.04
CA THR A 96 -11.14 -7.10 -1.08
C THR A 96 -10.66 -5.86 -0.35
N LEU A 97 -9.37 -5.78 0.02
CA LEU A 97 -8.83 -4.65 0.77
C LEU A 97 -7.80 -3.84 -0.02
N SER A 98 -6.82 -4.47 -0.66
CA SER A 98 -5.73 -3.75 -1.33
C SER A 98 -6.16 -3.00 -2.60
N SER A 99 -6.97 -3.59 -3.48
CA SER A 99 -7.47 -2.86 -4.66
C SER A 99 -8.52 -1.81 -4.30
N LYS A 100 -9.26 -2.00 -3.21
CA LYS A 100 -10.22 -1.02 -2.70
C LYS A 100 -9.50 0.17 -2.09
N LEU A 101 -8.43 -0.05 -1.32
CA LEU A 101 -7.57 1.02 -0.79
C LEU A 101 -6.88 1.80 -1.92
N ILE A 102 -6.25 1.10 -2.87
CA ILE A 102 -5.56 1.72 -4.01
C ILE A 102 -6.53 2.51 -4.90
N LYS A 103 -7.74 1.99 -5.15
CA LYS A 103 -8.80 2.73 -5.86
C LYS A 103 -9.26 3.95 -5.04
N THR A 104 -9.50 3.80 -3.74
CA THR A 104 -9.90 4.94 -2.91
C THR A 104 -8.84 6.02 -2.82
N ASP A 105 -7.55 5.66 -2.85
CA ASP A 105 -6.48 6.65 -2.77
C ASP A 105 -6.28 7.35 -4.12
N GLY A 106 -6.34 6.61 -5.24
CA GLY A 106 -6.32 7.19 -6.58
C GLY A 106 -7.51 8.12 -6.85
N ASP A 107 -8.72 7.72 -6.47
CA ASP A 107 -9.93 8.52 -6.65
C ASP A 107 -9.91 9.80 -5.78
N LYS A 108 -9.35 9.72 -4.56
CA LYS A 108 -9.13 10.90 -3.70
C LYS A 108 -8.10 11.85 -4.31
N ILE A 109 -6.99 11.33 -4.83
CA ILE A 109 -5.96 12.14 -5.48
C ILE A 109 -6.56 12.88 -6.68
N ALA A 110 -7.29 12.18 -7.55
CA ALA A 110 -7.93 12.79 -8.71
C ALA A 110 -8.93 13.90 -8.33
N ARG A 111 -9.73 13.69 -7.27
CA ARG A 111 -10.63 14.74 -6.74
C ARG A 111 -9.86 15.95 -6.22
N LEU A 112 -8.81 15.74 -5.43
CA LEU A 112 -7.99 16.81 -4.89
C LEU A 112 -7.26 17.59 -6.00
N GLU A 113 -6.79 16.91 -7.04
CA GLU A 113 -6.17 17.55 -8.21
C GLU A 113 -7.18 18.42 -8.97
N GLN A 114 -8.41 17.93 -9.14
CA GLN A 114 -9.49 18.70 -9.77
C GLN A 114 -9.87 19.93 -8.94
N GLU A 115 -10.01 19.78 -7.62
CA GLU A 115 -10.27 20.90 -6.71
C GLU A 115 -9.14 21.93 -6.75
N LEU A 116 -7.87 21.51 -6.71
CA LEU A 116 -6.72 22.40 -6.81
C LEU A 116 -6.67 23.16 -8.14
N ALA A 117 -6.97 22.48 -9.26
CA ALA A 117 -7.02 23.13 -10.57
C ALA A 117 -8.12 24.19 -10.63
N TYR A 118 -9.30 23.87 -10.09
CA TYR A 118 -10.44 24.78 -10.03
C TYR A 118 -10.14 26.00 -9.15
N THR A 119 -9.62 25.82 -7.93
CA THR A 119 -9.24 26.92 -7.04
C THR A 119 -8.15 27.81 -7.66
N ARG A 120 -7.16 27.24 -8.35
CA ARG A 120 -6.13 28.03 -9.06
C ARG A 120 -6.76 28.89 -10.15
N GLN A 121 -7.75 28.37 -10.87
CA GLN A 121 -8.47 29.13 -11.89
C GLN A 121 -9.26 30.29 -11.29
N GLU A 122 -9.96 30.09 -10.18
CA GLU A 122 -10.67 31.16 -9.45
C GLU A 122 -9.71 32.28 -9.01
N LEU A 123 -8.54 31.91 -8.46
CA LEU A 123 -7.52 32.88 -8.06
C LEU A 123 -6.97 33.69 -9.24
N GLU A 124 -6.76 33.06 -10.40
CA GLU A 124 -6.33 33.76 -11.61
C GLU A 124 -7.37 34.79 -12.09
N PHE A 125 -8.67 34.47 -11.99
CA PHE A 125 -9.72 35.43 -12.30
C PHE A 125 -9.75 36.60 -11.32
N LEU A 126 -9.68 36.34 -10.01
CA LEU A 126 -9.63 37.38 -8.99
C LEU A 126 -8.42 38.30 -9.17
N LYS A 127 -7.25 37.73 -9.48
CA LYS A 127 -6.03 38.49 -9.74
C LYS A 127 -6.19 39.42 -10.94
N LYS A 128 -6.83 38.95 -12.02
CA LYS A 128 -7.11 39.79 -13.21
C LYS A 128 -8.05 40.95 -12.90
N ILE A 129 -9.13 40.71 -12.15
CA ILE A 129 -10.06 41.76 -11.73
C ILE A 129 -9.33 42.80 -10.88
N TYR A 130 -8.58 42.35 -9.89
CA TYR A 130 -7.82 43.25 -9.00
C TYR A 130 -6.82 44.13 -9.77
N LEU A 131 -6.11 43.57 -10.74
CA LEU A 131 -5.18 44.33 -11.58
C LEU A 131 -5.92 45.35 -12.46
N ALA A 132 -7.06 44.99 -13.04
CA ALA A 132 -7.87 45.90 -13.84
C ALA A 132 -8.41 47.08 -12.99
N ASP A 133 -8.87 46.81 -11.76
CA ASP A 133 -9.33 47.84 -10.83
C ASP A 133 -8.19 48.79 -10.43
N MET A 134 -7.00 48.25 -10.13
CA MET A 134 -5.80 49.04 -9.84
C MET A 134 -5.40 49.95 -11.01
N GLU A 135 -5.46 49.46 -12.24
CA GLU A 135 -5.17 50.24 -13.44
C GLU A 135 -6.21 51.34 -13.67
N ALA A 136 -7.49 51.04 -13.49
CA ALA A 136 -8.58 52.01 -13.60
C ALA A 136 -8.44 53.13 -12.57
N GLN A 137 -8.10 52.80 -11.32
CA GLN A 137 -7.89 53.78 -10.26
C GLN A 137 -6.70 54.71 -10.56
N LYS A 138 -5.55 54.16 -10.98
CA LYS A 138 -4.40 54.97 -11.42
C LYS A 138 -4.73 55.88 -12.59
N ALA A 139 -5.52 55.41 -13.56
CA ALA A 139 -5.96 56.21 -14.69
C ALA A 139 -6.90 57.36 -14.27
N CYS A 140 -7.79 57.12 -13.31
CA CYS A 140 -8.64 58.17 -12.73
C CYS A 140 -7.80 59.20 -11.95
N ASP A 141 -6.90 58.75 -11.07
CA ASP A 141 -6.06 59.63 -10.24
C ASP A 141 -5.16 60.53 -11.10
N THR A 142 -4.54 59.98 -12.15
CA THR A 142 -3.72 60.76 -13.09
C THR A 142 -4.54 61.77 -13.91
N ARG A 143 -5.78 61.43 -14.28
CA ARG A 143 -6.70 62.36 -14.96
C ARG A 143 -7.18 63.48 -14.03
N HIS A 144 -7.42 63.18 -12.75
CA HIS A 144 -7.77 64.18 -11.74
C HIS A 144 -6.62 65.14 -11.46
N HIS A 145 -5.38 64.65 -11.37
CA HIS A 145 -4.19 65.49 -11.16
C HIS A 145 -3.84 66.38 -12.37
N ARG A 146 -4.06 65.90 -13.61
CA ARG A 146 -3.90 66.73 -14.81
C ARG A 146 -4.92 67.87 -14.88
N LYS A 147 -6.16 67.64 -14.44
CA LYS A 147 -7.21 68.68 -14.39
C LYS A 147 -6.94 69.74 -13.31
N SER A 148 -6.33 69.41 -12.17
CA SER A 148 -5.98 70.40 -11.14
C SER A 148 -4.81 71.30 -11.55
N ASN A 149 -3.83 70.78 -12.28
CA ASN A 149 -2.70 71.59 -12.77
C ASN A 149 -3.11 72.54 -13.89
N PHE A 150 -4.02 72.13 -14.79
CA PHE A 150 -4.52 73.01 -15.86
C PHE A 150 -5.34 74.19 -15.31
N ARG A 151 -6.09 73.97 -14.22
CA ARG A 151 -6.89 75.00 -13.55
C ARG A 151 -6.07 76.01 -12.72
N SER A 152 -4.82 75.69 -12.40
CA SER A 152 -3.93 76.56 -11.62
C SER A 152 -3.00 77.42 -12.50
N SER A 153 -2.95 77.15 -13.81
CA SER A 153 -2.20 77.95 -14.80
C SER A 153 -3.06 78.98 -15.55
N GLU A 154 -4.35 79.07 -15.23
CA GLU A 154 -5.32 80.01 -15.82
C GLU A 154 -5.64 81.21 -14.90
N ILE A 155 -4.85 81.46 -13.85
CA ILE A 155 -4.94 82.66 -13.00
C ILE A 155 -3.63 83.45 -13.08
#